data_AF-A0A1Y2AU55-F1
#
_entry.id   AF-A0A1Y2AU55-F1
#
_cell.length_a   1.000
_cell.length_b   1.000
_cell.length_c   1.000
_cell.angle_alpha   90.00
_cell.angle_beta   90.00
_cell.angle_gamma   90.00
#
_symmetry.space_group_name_H-M   'P 1'
#
loop_
_entity.id
_entity.type
_entity.pdbx_description
1 polymer ?
#
loop_
_entity_poly.entity_id
_entity_poly.type
_entity_poly.pdbx_seq_one_letter_code
_entity_poly.pdbx_strand_id
1 'polypeptide(L)'
;MISTINFKEVVPLPKNNSMFRFVIKCFNNTNNVILGPLKISSGITLTDLPSLSIPMSHYHLNKNNFVQDNFIHRISENETEPMKKFIERLRFIDSRMQMLISDYIRHIDESSPIYYMLKKNNVTFNQNWIFTGIINKGNNNTEYINIRYFKDSFKGKKKIGTNVYCGDDYLDEMADLLSRDTFCYINGNIYPLIKVNYIIINERIVNNIPMVNFTCKAYFVDINFIPNSIHCSTKRL
;
A
#
# COMPACT_ATOMS: atom_id res chain seq x y z
N MET A 1 -2.42 16.79 -10.28
CA MET A 1 -1.52 16.20 -11.30
C MET A 1 -0.40 15.47 -10.55
N ILE A 2 -0.16 14.18 -10.77
CA ILE A 2 0.91 13.40 -10.12
C ILE A 2 2.27 13.68 -10.81
N SER A 3 2.56 14.94 -11.17
CA SER A 3 3.69 15.25 -12.05
C SER A 3 5.02 15.39 -11.31
N THR A 4 5.02 15.51 -9.99
CA THR A 4 6.24 15.67 -9.19
C THR A 4 6.17 14.88 -7.88
N ILE A 5 6.61 13.62 -7.96
CA ILE A 5 6.94 12.78 -6.80
C ILE A 5 8.46 12.83 -6.61
N ASN A 6 8.91 13.02 -5.38
CA ASN A 6 10.32 12.95 -4.99
C ASN A 6 10.48 12.37 -3.56
N PHE A 7 11.72 12.12 -3.13
CA PHE A 7 12.04 11.83 -1.74
C PHE A 7 12.41 13.11 -0.99
N LYS A 8 11.88 13.22 0.23
CA LYS A 8 12.22 14.31 1.15
C LYS A 8 13.49 13.99 1.94
N GLU A 9 13.52 12.79 2.51
CA GLU A 9 14.55 12.33 3.44
C GLU A 9 14.50 10.81 3.55
N VAL A 10 15.60 10.21 4.01
CA VAL A 10 15.63 8.82 4.48
C VAL A 10 15.91 8.83 5.98
N VAL A 11 15.13 8.06 6.76
CA VAL A 11 15.27 8.03 8.22
C VAL A 11 15.08 6.61 8.74
N PRO A 12 15.70 6.24 9.88
CA PRO A 12 15.44 4.96 10.53
C PRO A 12 14.00 4.87 11.04
N LEU A 13 13.47 3.65 11.18
CA LEU A 13 12.18 3.44 11.84
C LEU A 13 12.33 3.62 13.36
N PRO A 14 11.39 4.32 14.06
CA PRO A 14 11.53 4.65 15.48
C PRO A 14 11.73 3.48 16.46
N LYS A 15 11.36 2.26 16.05
CA LYS A 15 11.44 1.05 16.89
C LYS A 15 12.32 -0.05 16.29
N ASN A 16 12.92 0.21 15.13
CA ASN A 16 13.77 -0.77 14.47
C ASN A 16 14.85 -0.06 13.62
N ASN A 17 16.04 0.07 14.19
CA ASN A 17 17.16 0.78 13.55
C ASN A 17 17.80 0.01 12.39
N SER A 18 17.43 -1.27 12.18
CA SER A 18 17.84 -2.02 10.97
C SER A 18 16.87 -1.83 9.80
N MET A 19 15.82 -1.05 9.98
CA MET A 19 14.86 -0.70 8.93
C MET A 19 14.77 0.81 8.78
N PHE A 20 14.60 1.25 7.53
CA PHE A 20 14.55 2.66 7.18
C PHE A 20 13.29 2.97 6.39
N ARG A 21 13.03 4.26 6.19
CA ARG A 21 11.99 4.71 5.29
C ARG A 21 12.45 5.90 4.47
N PHE A 22 12.15 5.88 3.16
CA PHE A 22 12.11 7.12 2.38
C PHE A 22 10.79 7.81 2.64
N VAL A 23 10.84 9.08 3.04
CA VAL A 23 9.64 9.93 3.13
C VAL A 23 9.34 10.51 1.76
N ILE A 24 8.12 10.30 1.27
CA ILE A 24 7.70 10.78 -0.05
C ILE A 24 7.24 12.24 0.05
N LYS A 25 7.58 13.02 -0.96
CA LYS A 25 7.14 14.41 -1.15
C LYS A 25 6.42 14.54 -2.49
N CYS A 26 5.27 15.21 -2.47
CA CYS A 26 4.51 15.57 -3.68
C CYS A 26 4.50 17.10 -3.90
N PHE A 27 4.05 17.55 -5.08
CA PHE A 27 3.79 18.97 -5.38
C PHE A 27 2.95 19.61 -4.26
N ASN A 28 3.32 20.83 -3.81
CA ASN A 28 2.80 21.53 -2.61
C ASN A 28 3.40 21.12 -1.26
N ASN A 29 4.57 20.47 -1.22
CA ASN A 29 5.24 20.05 0.03
C ASN A 29 4.42 19.09 0.91
N THR A 30 3.38 18.45 0.38
CA THR A 30 2.66 17.41 1.11
C THR A 30 3.54 16.16 1.23
N ASN A 31 3.58 15.54 2.41
CA ASN A 31 4.40 14.36 2.69
C ASN A 31 3.71 13.04 2.25
N ASN A 32 2.84 13.13 1.24
CA ASN A 32 2.09 12.01 0.72
C ASN A 32 1.54 12.28 -0.69
N VAL A 33 1.34 11.18 -1.44
CA VAL A 33 0.56 11.15 -2.66
C VAL A 33 -0.81 10.58 -2.31
N ILE A 34 -1.88 11.33 -2.59
CA ILE A 34 -3.27 10.85 -2.45
C ILE A 34 -3.84 10.59 -3.85
N LEU A 35 -4.44 9.43 -4.05
CA LEU A 35 -5.01 9.03 -5.32
C LEU A 35 -6.26 8.17 -5.11
N GLY A 36 -7.29 8.41 -5.91
CA GLY A 36 -8.43 7.52 -6.07
C GLY A 36 -8.92 7.53 -7.53
N PRO A 37 -9.81 6.59 -7.90
CA PRO A 37 -10.48 6.61 -9.19
C PRO A 37 -11.44 7.81 -9.26
N LEU A 38 -11.52 8.43 -10.44
CA LEU A 38 -12.29 9.64 -10.69
C LEU A 38 -13.15 9.46 -11.96
N LYS A 39 -14.35 10.06 -11.99
CA LYS A 39 -15.07 10.30 -13.25
C LYS A 39 -14.63 11.63 -13.89
N ILE A 40 -14.95 11.78 -15.17
CA ILE A 40 -14.66 13.01 -15.96
C ILE A 40 -15.62 14.14 -15.58
N SER A 41 -16.79 13.82 -15.01
CA SER A 41 -17.79 14.79 -14.52
C SER A 41 -17.37 15.47 -13.21
N SER A 42 -17.91 16.66 -12.96
CA SER A 42 -17.65 17.43 -11.73
C SER A 42 -18.25 16.75 -10.50
N GLY A 43 -17.45 16.61 -9.44
CA GLY A 43 -17.84 16.05 -8.13
C GLY A 43 -18.01 14.53 -8.15
N ILE A 44 -17.55 13.85 -7.09
CA ILE A 44 -17.88 12.44 -6.85
C ILE A 44 -19.07 12.41 -5.89
N THR A 45 -20.14 11.74 -6.28
CA THR A 45 -21.30 11.46 -5.43
C THR A 45 -21.34 9.99 -5.04
N LEU A 46 -22.20 9.64 -4.06
CA LEU A 46 -22.42 8.24 -3.67
C LEU A 46 -22.87 7.36 -4.84
N THR A 47 -23.66 7.91 -5.77
CA THR A 47 -24.12 7.19 -6.97
C THR A 47 -22.99 6.84 -7.92
N ASP A 48 -21.85 7.53 -7.83
CA ASP A 48 -20.67 7.23 -8.63
C ASP A 48 -19.85 6.08 -8.06
N LEU A 49 -19.90 5.86 -6.73
CA LEU A 49 -19.04 4.91 -6.02
C LEU A 49 -19.08 3.50 -6.60
N PRO A 50 -20.23 2.91 -6.99
CA PRO A 50 -20.24 1.58 -7.60
C PRO A 50 -19.30 1.47 -8.81
N SER A 51 -19.32 2.47 -9.70
CA SER A 51 -18.46 2.50 -10.91
C SER A 51 -17.00 2.85 -10.63
N LEU A 52 -16.71 3.38 -9.43
CA LEU A 52 -15.40 3.77 -8.95
C LEU A 52 -14.80 2.77 -7.95
N SER A 53 -15.52 1.67 -7.68
CA SER A 53 -15.10 0.65 -6.73
C SER A 53 -14.46 -0.55 -7.43
N ILE A 54 -13.67 -1.31 -6.67
CA ILE A 54 -13.13 -2.60 -7.10
C ILE A 54 -13.39 -3.67 -6.06
N PRO A 55 -13.61 -4.93 -6.50
CA PRO A 55 -13.70 -6.05 -5.57
C PRO A 55 -12.33 -6.28 -4.94
N MET A 56 -12.26 -6.18 -3.62
CA MET A 56 -11.05 -6.44 -2.85
C MET A 56 -11.30 -7.51 -1.80
N SER A 57 -10.29 -8.32 -1.54
CA SER A 57 -10.32 -9.38 -0.53
C SER A 57 -9.28 -9.13 0.56
N HIS A 58 -9.64 -9.43 1.80
CA HIS A 58 -8.75 -9.45 2.95
C HIS A 58 -8.84 -10.80 3.65
N TYR A 59 -7.69 -11.30 4.10
CA TYR A 59 -7.59 -12.45 4.97
C TYR A 59 -6.74 -12.07 6.18
N HIS A 60 -7.34 -12.11 7.37
CA HIS A 60 -6.77 -11.44 8.53
C HIS A 60 -5.55 -12.14 9.12
N LEU A 61 -5.58 -13.46 9.30
CA LEU A 61 -4.44 -14.21 9.86
C LEU A 61 -3.85 -15.12 8.80
N ASN A 62 -2.58 -14.97 8.43
CA ASN A 62 -1.97 -15.86 7.45
C ASN A 62 -1.73 -17.28 8.00
N LYS A 63 -1.17 -18.19 7.16
CA LYS A 63 -0.88 -19.58 7.55
C LYS A 63 0.06 -19.71 8.77
N ASN A 64 0.83 -18.67 9.09
CA ASN A 64 1.78 -18.62 10.21
C ASN A 64 1.24 -17.78 11.37
N ASN A 65 -0.08 -17.54 11.43
CA ASN A 65 -0.77 -16.74 12.45
C ASN A 65 -0.28 -15.28 12.55
N PHE A 66 0.31 -14.73 11.47
CA PHE A 66 0.59 -13.30 11.42
C PHE A 66 -0.62 -12.54 10.89
N VAL A 67 -1.00 -11.51 11.63
CA VAL A 67 -2.00 -10.52 11.22
C VAL A 67 -1.54 -9.81 9.95
N GLN A 68 -2.38 -9.89 8.92
CA GLN A 68 -2.26 -9.12 7.69
C GLN A 68 -2.98 -7.79 7.86
N ASP A 69 -2.47 -6.77 7.20
CA ASP A 69 -3.01 -5.42 7.22
C ASP A 69 -3.44 -4.97 5.82
N ASN A 70 -3.59 -5.88 4.87
CA ASN A 70 -3.79 -5.56 3.46
C ASN A 70 -5.05 -6.17 2.84
N PHE A 71 -5.70 -5.38 1.99
CA PHE A 71 -6.69 -5.80 1.01
C PHE A 71 -6.00 -5.99 -0.35
N ILE A 72 -6.48 -6.98 -1.11
CA ILE A 72 -5.90 -7.41 -2.37
C ILE A 72 -6.98 -7.40 -3.44
N HIS A 73 -6.67 -6.81 -4.60
CA HIS A 73 -7.48 -6.94 -5.82
C HIS A 73 -6.64 -7.59 -6.92
N ARG A 74 -7.19 -8.58 -7.61
CA ARG A 74 -6.56 -9.22 -8.78
C ARG A 74 -6.92 -8.42 -10.02
N ILE A 75 -5.91 -7.91 -10.74
CA ILE A 75 -6.12 -7.22 -12.02
C ILE A 75 -6.48 -8.27 -13.09
N SER A 76 -7.55 -8.02 -13.81
CA SER A 76 -8.25 -8.98 -14.68
C SER A 76 -8.60 -8.44 -16.07
N GLU A 77 -8.25 -7.18 -16.38
CA GLU A 77 -8.52 -6.46 -17.63
C GLU A 77 -10.01 -6.12 -17.89
N ASN A 78 -10.91 -6.64 -17.05
CA ASN A 78 -12.35 -6.38 -17.08
C ASN A 78 -12.76 -5.18 -16.20
N GLU A 79 -11.80 -4.41 -15.70
CA GLU A 79 -12.08 -3.25 -14.84
C GLU A 79 -12.79 -2.13 -15.61
N THR A 80 -13.55 -1.29 -14.90
CA THR A 80 -14.20 -0.11 -15.50
C THR A 80 -13.16 0.89 -16.00
N GLU A 81 -13.51 1.75 -16.97
CA GLU A 81 -12.60 2.77 -17.49
C GLU A 81 -11.99 3.71 -16.41
N PRO A 82 -12.75 4.20 -15.40
CA PRO A 82 -12.15 4.93 -14.27
C PRO A 82 -11.10 4.12 -13.51
N MET A 83 -11.32 2.82 -13.38
CA MET A 83 -10.44 1.92 -12.65
C MET A 83 -9.19 1.57 -13.45
N LYS A 84 -9.29 1.37 -14.77
CA LYS A 84 -8.13 1.23 -15.66
C LYS A 84 -7.20 2.44 -15.53
N LYS A 85 -7.75 3.65 -15.59
CA LYS A 85 -7.00 4.90 -15.37
C LYS A 85 -6.37 4.98 -13.98
N PHE A 86 -7.06 4.49 -12.94
CA PHE A 86 -6.49 4.41 -11.60
C PHE A 86 -5.30 3.44 -11.56
N ILE A 87 -5.43 2.24 -12.14
CA ILE A 87 -4.36 1.24 -12.25
C ILE A 87 -3.15 1.80 -13.01
N GLU A 88 -3.36 2.49 -14.13
CA GLU A 88 -2.29 3.17 -14.88
C GLU A 88 -1.52 4.18 -14.01
N ARG A 89 -2.24 4.95 -13.20
CA ARG A 89 -1.63 5.90 -12.25
C ARG A 89 -0.85 5.19 -11.15
N LEU A 90 -1.32 4.03 -10.66
CA LEU A 90 -0.56 3.20 -9.72
C LEU A 90 0.74 2.69 -10.35
N ARG A 91 0.67 2.18 -11.59
CA ARG A 91 1.86 1.75 -12.35
C ARG A 91 2.85 2.90 -12.52
N PHE A 92 2.37 4.09 -12.87
CA PHE A 92 3.20 5.29 -12.96
C PHE A 92 3.90 5.63 -11.63
N ILE A 93 3.17 5.58 -10.51
CA ILE A 93 3.74 5.80 -9.18
C ILE A 93 4.85 4.79 -8.90
N ASP A 94 4.58 3.49 -9.09
CA ASP A 94 5.56 2.43 -8.85
C ASP A 94 6.83 2.61 -9.71
N SER A 95 6.68 2.87 -11.01
CA SER A 95 7.82 3.16 -11.90
C SER A 95 8.59 4.39 -11.46
N ARG A 96 7.90 5.47 -11.07
CA ARG A 96 8.55 6.70 -10.60
C ARG A 96 9.35 6.45 -9.32
N MET A 97 8.82 5.67 -8.39
CA MET A 97 9.53 5.30 -7.15
C MET A 97 10.79 4.49 -7.44
N GLN A 98 10.72 3.51 -8.36
CA GLN A 98 11.89 2.73 -8.76
C GLN A 98 12.99 3.61 -9.37
N MET A 99 12.63 4.55 -10.24
CA MET A 99 13.59 5.51 -10.82
C MET A 99 14.25 6.35 -9.73
N LEU A 100 13.47 6.91 -8.81
CA LEU A 100 14.00 7.72 -7.70
C LEU A 100 14.92 6.91 -6.79
N ILE A 101 14.61 5.65 -6.51
CA ILE A 101 15.48 4.75 -5.74
C ILE A 101 16.81 4.54 -6.48
N SER A 102 16.74 4.21 -7.79
CA SER A 102 17.93 4.01 -8.61
C SER A 102 18.83 5.25 -8.63
N ASP A 103 18.23 6.43 -8.83
CA ASP A 103 18.94 7.70 -8.84
C ASP A 103 19.53 8.05 -7.46
N TYR A 104 18.81 7.75 -6.37
CA TYR A 104 19.33 7.92 -5.00
C TYR A 104 20.56 7.03 -4.76
N ILE A 105 20.49 5.76 -5.13
CA ILE A 105 21.59 4.80 -4.98
C ILE A 105 22.80 5.22 -5.83
N ARG A 106 22.58 5.75 -7.05
CA ARG A 106 23.65 6.19 -7.94
C ARG A 106 24.52 7.29 -7.32
N HIS A 107 23.93 8.16 -6.50
CA HIS A 107 24.59 9.33 -5.92
C HIS A 107 24.72 9.24 -4.39
N ILE A 108 24.63 8.03 -3.83
CA ILE A 108 24.70 7.85 -2.37
C ILE A 108 26.11 8.11 -1.84
N ASP A 109 26.19 8.78 -0.69
CA ASP A 109 27.43 9.00 0.06
C ASP A 109 27.32 8.47 1.51
N GLU A 110 28.43 8.57 2.26
CA GLU A 110 28.54 8.05 3.63
C GLU A 110 27.66 8.77 4.66
N SER A 111 27.14 9.96 4.34
CA SER A 111 26.21 10.68 5.22
C SER A 111 24.80 10.08 5.21
N SER A 112 24.47 9.28 4.19
CA SER A 112 23.18 8.63 4.05
C SER A 112 22.97 7.57 5.15
N PRO A 113 21.83 7.62 5.89
CA PRO A 113 21.48 6.61 6.89
C PRO A 113 21.48 5.16 6.41
N ILE A 114 21.31 4.92 5.10
CA ILE A 114 21.28 3.57 4.51
C ILE A 114 22.61 3.18 3.83
N TYR A 115 23.63 4.03 3.85
CA TYR A 115 24.89 3.80 3.13
C TYR A 115 25.52 2.44 3.47
N TYR A 116 25.70 2.15 4.77
CA TYR A 116 26.31 0.90 5.20
C TYR A 116 25.47 -0.33 4.86
N MET A 117 24.13 -0.23 4.88
CA MET A 117 23.25 -1.31 4.45
C MET A 117 23.45 -1.61 2.96
N LEU A 118 23.52 -0.57 2.13
CA LEU A 118 23.73 -0.74 0.68
C LEU A 118 25.12 -1.33 0.39
N LYS A 119 26.17 -0.80 1.04
CA LYS A 119 27.56 -1.26 0.88
C LYS A 119 27.75 -2.71 1.29
N LYS A 120 27.20 -3.09 2.45
CA LYS A 120 27.23 -4.49 2.97
C LYS A 120 26.64 -5.49 1.97
N ASN A 121 25.61 -5.09 1.24
CA ASN A 121 24.89 -5.95 0.29
C ASN A 121 25.32 -5.75 -1.17
N ASN A 122 26.44 -5.06 -1.43
CA ASN A 122 26.96 -4.76 -2.78
C ASN A 122 25.90 -4.14 -3.71
N VAL A 123 25.04 -3.26 -3.17
CA VAL A 123 23.96 -2.62 -3.93
C VAL A 123 24.53 -1.60 -4.91
N THR A 124 24.11 -1.68 -6.16
CA THR A 124 24.35 -0.66 -7.19
C THR A 124 23.02 -0.07 -7.64
N PHE A 125 23.04 1.00 -8.44
CA PHE A 125 21.81 1.65 -8.91
C PHE A 125 20.88 0.72 -9.71
N ASN A 126 21.38 -0.43 -10.21
CA ASN A 126 20.63 -1.40 -11.00
C ASN A 126 20.73 -2.86 -10.52
N GLN A 127 21.42 -3.16 -9.41
CA GLN A 127 21.64 -4.54 -8.94
C GLN A 127 21.58 -4.68 -7.41
N ASN A 128 21.30 -5.90 -6.95
CA ASN A 128 21.27 -6.31 -5.53
C ASN A 128 20.23 -5.60 -4.65
N TRP A 129 19.21 -5.01 -5.30
CA TRP A 129 18.00 -4.56 -4.64
C TRP A 129 16.75 -4.99 -5.40
N ILE A 130 15.62 -5.04 -4.69
CA ILE A 130 14.31 -5.31 -5.27
C ILE A 130 13.31 -4.23 -4.87
N PHE A 131 12.31 -4.02 -5.73
CA PHE A 131 11.18 -3.15 -5.45
C PHE A 131 9.90 -3.96 -5.32
N THR A 132 9.22 -3.80 -4.19
CA THR A 132 7.86 -4.30 -3.96
C THR A 132 6.90 -3.12 -4.08
N GLY A 133 6.10 -3.10 -5.15
CA GLY A 133 5.20 -2.00 -5.48
C GLY A 133 3.84 -2.06 -4.81
N ILE A 134 3.01 -1.07 -5.13
CA ILE A 134 1.58 -1.10 -4.86
C ILE A 134 0.95 -2.22 -5.69
N ILE A 135 1.37 -2.34 -6.95
CA ILE A 135 1.05 -3.46 -7.82
C ILE A 135 2.16 -4.50 -7.70
N ASN A 136 1.79 -5.72 -7.34
CA ASN A 136 2.70 -6.85 -7.17
C ASN A 136 2.37 -7.96 -8.16
N LYS A 137 3.40 -8.63 -8.68
CA LYS A 137 3.25 -9.82 -9.53
C LYS A 137 3.34 -11.08 -8.70
N GLY A 138 2.33 -11.93 -8.81
CA GLY A 138 2.36 -13.30 -8.28
C GLY A 138 3.12 -14.26 -9.19
N ASN A 139 3.30 -15.50 -8.74
CA ASN A 139 4.08 -16.53 -9.43
C ASN A 139 3.62 -16.82 -10.87
N ASN A 140 2.34 -16.60 -11.17
CA ASN A 140 1.76 -16.85 -12.50
C ASN A 140 1.70 -15.59 -13.37
N ASN A 141 2.59 -14.61 -13.14
CA ASN A 141 2.57 -13.27 -13.77
C ASN A 141 1.27 -12.47 -13.56
N THR A 142 0.38 -12.94 -12.69
CA THR A 142 -0.85 -12.23 -12.34
C THR A 142 -0.52 -11.03 -11.48
N GLU A 143 -1.05 -9.86 -11.84
CA GLU A 143 -0.85 -8.63 -11.09
C GLU A 143 -1.95 -8.44 -10.05
N TYR A 144 -1.54 -7.94 -8.88
CA TYR A 144 -2.42 -7.67 -7.76
C TYR A 144 -2.16 -6.27 -7.20
N ILE A 145 -3.22 -5.51 -6.97
CA ILE A 145 -3.16 -4.27 -6.19
C ILE A 145 -3.17 -4.66 -4.71
N ASN A 146 -2.24 -4.11 -3.93
CA ASN A 146 -2.14 -4.33 -2.50
C ASN A 146 -2.27 -2.99 -1.74
N ILE A 147 -3.33 -2.84 -0.96
CA ILE A 147 -3.60 -1.62 -0.18
C ILE A 147 -3.73 -1.98 1.29
N ARG A 148 -3.00 -1.27 2.15
CA ARG A 148 -2.98 -1.52 3.58
C ARG A 148 -3.97 -0.65 4.34
N TYR A 149 -4.30 -1.06 5.55
CA TYR A 149 -5.01 -0.23 6.53
C TYR A 149 -4.22 -0.18 7.84
N PHE A 150 -4.49 0.84 8.66
CA PHE A 150 -3.96 0.87 10.01
C PHE A 150 -4.94 0.18 10.95
N LYS A 151 -4.48 -0.89 11.59
CA LYS A 151 -5.22 -1.57 12.64
C LYS A 151 -5.32 -0.70 13.89
N ASP A 152 -6.50 -0.69 14.51
CA ASP A 152 -6.71 -0.07 15.83
C ASP A 152 -5.96 -0.81 16.94
N SER A 153 -5.53 -0.07 17.96
CA SER A 153 -4.85 -0.67 19.12
C SER A 153 -5.84 -1.36 20.06
N PHE A 154 -5.71 -2.68 20.24
CA PHE A 154 -6.63 -3.48 21.06
C PHE A 154 -6.46 -3.32 22.60
N LYS A 155 -5.42 -2.61 23.08
CA LYS A 155 -5.11 -2.48 24.53
C LYS A 155 -4.47 -1.12 24.89
N GLY A 156 -5.29 -0.10 25.08
CA GLY A 156 -4.84 1.21 25.57
C GLY A 156 -4.53 2.20 24.45
N LYS A 157 -5.45 3.15 24.28
CA LYS A 157 -5.52 4.16 23.21
C LYS A 157 -4.18 4.88 22.99
N LYS A 158 -3.56 4.69 21.82
CA LYS A 158 -2.53 5.62 21.29
C LYS A 158 -2.57 5.85 19.78
N LYS A 159 -3.24 4.99 19.00
CA LYS A 159 -3.29 5.14 17.54
C LYS A 159 -4.70 4.86 17.02
N ILE A 160 -5.26 5.85 16.32
CA ILE A 160 -6.52 5.72 15.57
C ILE A 160 -6.20 4.92 14.30
N GLY A 161 -6.94 3.85 14.08
CA GLY A 161 -6.92 3.00 12.90
C GLY A 161 -7.48 3.71 11.67
N THR A 162 -7.54 2.99 10.56
CA THR A 162 -8.24 3.46 9.37
C THR A 162 -9.75 3.29 9.58
N ASN A 163 -10.52 4.37 9.44
CA ASN A 163 -11.98 4.27 9.60
C ASN A 163 -12.58 3.40 8.51
N VAL A 164 -13.67 2.71 8.85
CA VAL A 164 -14.39 1.82 7.95
C VAL A 164 -15.81 2.31 7.80
N TYR A 165 -16.25 2.50 6.55
CA TYR A 165 -17.58 2.97 6.20
C TYR A 165 -18.26 2.02 5.23
N CYS A 166 -19.59 2.05 5.23
CA CYS A 166 -20.44 1.45 4.21
C CYS A 166 -21.40 2.53 3.69
N GLY A 167 -21.07 3.14 2.55
CA GLY A 167 -21.71 4.40 2.14
C GLY A 167 -21.31 5.54 3.08
N ASP A 168 -22.30 6.19 3.71
CA ASP A 168 -22.09 7.26 4.70
C ASP A 168 -21.99 6.76 6.14
N ASP A 169 -22.38 5.51 6.39
CA ASP A 169 -22.46 4.96 7.74
C ASP A 169 -21.11 4.41 8.19
N TYR A 170 -20.67 4.80 9.38
CA TYR A 170 -19.52 4.19 10.03
C TYR A 170 -19.83 2.74 10.43
N LEU A 171 -18.94 1.81 10.10
CA LEU A 171 -19.15 0.38 10.28
C LEU A 171 -18.33 -0.14 11.47
N ASP A 172 -18.79 0.16 12.69
CA ASP A 172 -18.15 -0.21 13.96
C ASP A 172 -17.75 -1.69 14.01
N GLU A 173 -18.66 -2.58 13.62
CA GLU A 173 -18.44 -4.04 13.69
C GLU A 173 -17.28 -4.50 12.80
N MET A 174 -17.12 -3.89 11.63
CA MET A 174 -16.04 -4.23 10.71
C MET A 174 -14.71 -3.66 11.19
N ALA A 175 -14.71 -2.43 11.70
CA ALA A 175 -13.53 -1.83 12.32
C ALA A 175 -13.03 -2.69 13.50
N ASP A 176 -13.94 -3.12 14.37
CA ASP A 176 -13.65 -4.01 15.48
C ASP A 176 -13.14 -5.38 15.00
N LEU A 177 -13.78 -5.99 14.00
CA LEU A 177 -13.33 -7.26 13.44
C LEU A 177 -11.90 -7.20 12.89
N LEU A 178 -11.57 -6.14 12.13
CA LEU A 178 -10.21 -5.89 11.63
C LEU A 178 -9.20 -5.56 12.74
N SER A 179 -9.67 -5.16 13.92
CA SER A 179 -8.86 -4.87 15.10
C SER A 179 -8.53 -6.09 15.97
N ARG A 180 -9.27 -7.19 15.83
CA ARG A 180 -9.08 -8.43 16.61
C ARG A 180 -7.98 -9.30 16.01
N ASP A 181 -7.35 -10.16 16.80
CA ASP A 181 -6.39 -11.16 16.29
C ASP A 181 -7.12 -12.47 15.97
N THR A 182 -8.11 -12.41 15.09
CA THR A 182 -9.01 -13.55 14.77
C THR A 182 -9.03 -13.86 13.28
N PHE A 183 -9.24 -15.13 12.92
CA PHE A 183 -9.42 -15.52 11.52
C PHE A 183 -10.71 -14.91 10.96
N CYS A 184 -10.57 -14.08 9.94
CA CYS A 184 -11.68 -13.64 9.12
C CYS A 184 -11.25 -13.44 7.67
N TYR A 185 -12.21 -13.64 6.78
CA TYR A 185 -12.15 -13.39 5.35
C TYR A 185 -13.18 -12.34 5.03
N ILE A 186 -12.76 -11.29 4.35
CA ILE A 186 -13.63 -10.20 3.91
C ILE A 186 -13.48 -10.07 2.41
N ASN A 187 -14.59 -10.00 1.68
CA ASN A 187 -14.63 -9.61 0.29
C ASN A 187 -15.66 -8.50 0.15
N GLY A 188 -15.37 -7.48 -0.66
CA GLY A 188 -16.37 -6.47 -0.99
C GLY A 188 -15.86 -5.48 -2.01
N ASN A 189 -16.79 -4.70 -2.57
CA ASN A 189 -16.44 -3.61 -3.46
C ASN A 189 -16.04 -2.40 -2.62
N ILE A 190 -14.81 -1.93 -2.81
CA ILE A 190 -14.22 -0.83 -2.03
C ILE A 190 -13.90 0.31 -2.97
N TYR A 191 -14.19 1.56 -2.58
CA TYR A 191 -13.66 2.76 -3.23
C TYR A 191 -12.19 2.98 -2.80
N PRO A 192 -11.19 2.76 -3.68
CA PRO A 192 -9.79 2.71 -3.26
C PRO A 192 -9.16 4.11 -3.25
N LEU A 193 -9.59 4.96 -2.31
CA LEU A 193 -8.88 6.21 -2.02
C LEU A 193 -7.66 5.91 -1.15
N ILE A 194 -6.48 6.04 -1.74
CA ILE A 194 -5.22 5.67 -1.10
C ILE A 194 -4.31 6.86 -0.84
N LYS A 195 -3.41 6.69 0.12
CA LYS A 195 -2.26 7.54 0.41
C LYS A 195 -0.97 6.74 0.38
N VAL A 196 0.07 7.30 -0.22
CA VAL A 196 1.43 6.75 -0.24
C VAL A 196 2.36 7.77 0.41
N ASN A 197 2.91 7.41 1.58
CA ASN A 197 3.64 8.35 2.43
C ASN A 197 5.13 8.02 2.53
N TYR A 198 5.48 6.73 2.43
CA TYR A 198 6.86 6.28 2.54
C TYR A 198 7.11 4.96 1.81
N ILE A 199 8.39 4.71 1.53
CA ILE A 199 8.91 3.41 1.07
C ILE A 199 9.70 2.81 2.24
N ILE A 200 9.36 1.60 2.67
CA ILE A 200 10.12 0.88 3.70
C ILE A 200 11.35 0.24 3.06
N ILE A 201 12.48 0.31 3.76
CA ILE A 201 13.76 -0.25 3.35
C ILE A 201 14.19 -1.27 4.39
N ASN A 202 14.48 -2.49 3.97
CA ASN A 202 14.95 -3.55 4.84
C ASN A 202 15.80 -4.58 4.07
N GLU A 203 16.64 -5.31 4.78
CA GLU A 203 17.31 -6.48 4.21
C GLU A 203 16.32 -7.65 4.08
N ARG A 204 16.45 -8.44 3.02
CA ARG A 204 15.68 -9.67 2.80
C ARG A 204 16.55 -10.71 2.08
N ILE A 205 16.33 -11.98 2.39
CA ILE A 205 16.92 -13.08 1.64
C ILE A 205 15.97 -13.45 0.50
N VAL A 206 16.46 -13.41 -0.74
CA VAL A 206 15.74 -13.84 -1.95
C VAL A 206 16.61 -14.89 -2.64
N ASN A 207 16.10 -16.12 -2.78
CA ASN A 207 16.86 -17.23 -3.37
C ASN A 207 18.25 -17.43 -2.73
N ASN A 208 18.34 -17.38 -1.40
CA ASN A 208 19.58 -17.43 -0.61
C ASN A 208 20.56 -16.28 -0.82
N ILE A 209 20.19 -15.24 -1.56
CA ILE A 209 21.00 -14.04 -1.75
C ILE A 209 20.45 -12.91 -0.85
N PRO A 210 21.27 -12.29 0.01
CA PRO A 210 20.86 -11.12 0.76
C PRO A 210 20.73 -9.93 -0.19
N MET A 211 19.58 -9.26 -0.14
CA MET A 211 19.25 -8.11 -0.98
C MET A 211 18.61 -7.01 -0.15
N VAL A 212 18.72 -5.78 -0.62
CA VAL A 212 17.95 -4.66 -0.04
C VAL A 212 16.59 -4.57 -0.72
N ASN A 213 15.54 -4.62 0.08
CA ASN A 213 14.16 -4.55 -0.39
C ASN A 213 13.56 -3.17 -0.10
N PHE A 214 13.04 -2.55 -1.14
CA PHE A 214 12.30 -1.30 -1.10
C PHE A 214 10.82 -1.59 -1.28
N THR A 215 10.00 -1.41 -0.25
CA THR A 215 8.56 -1.67 -0.27
C THR A 215 7.77 -0.38 -0.29
N CYS A 216 7.14 -0.07 -1.41
CA CYS A 216 6.15 0.99 -1.52
C CYS A 216 4.87 0.54 -0.80
N LYS A 217 4.46 1.28 0.24
CA LYS A 217 3.23 0.96 0.97
C LYS A 217 2.15 1.99 0.67
N ALA A 218 1.11 1.54 -0.03
CA ALA A 218 -0.15 2.26 -0.12
C ALA A 218 -1.03 1.93 1.08
N TYR A 219 -1.67 2.95 1.62
CA TYR A 219 -2.65 2.83 2.69
C TYR A 219 -3.98 3.41 2.26
N PHE A 220 -5.09 2.84 2.69
CA PHE A 220 -6.38 3.52 2.61
C PHE A 220 -6.32 4.85 3.39
N VAL A 221 -6.97 5.88 2.84
CA VAL A 221 -7.33 7.07 3.62
C VAL A 221 -8.35 6.64 4.67
N ASP A 222 -9.47 6.12 4.18
CA ASP A 222 -10.51 5.37 4.88
C ASP A 222 -10.91 4.18 4.00
N ILE A 223 -11.48 3.13 4.58
CA ILE A 223 -12.08 2.02 3.82
C ILE A 223 -13.55 2.36 3.61
N ASN A 224 -14.01 2.49 2.37
CA ASN A 224 -15.41 2.73 2.06
C ASN A 224 -15.97 1.62 1.17
N PHE A 225 -16.79 0.76 1.76
CA PHE A 225 -17.49 -0.33 1.07
C PHE A 225 -18.75 0.17 0.38
N ILE A 226 -19.04 -0.42 -0.78
CA ILE A 226 -20.35 -0.24 -1.42
C ILE A 226 -21.42 -0.99 -0.63
N PRO A 227 -22.58 -0.37 -0.34
CA PRO A 227 -23.70 -1.05 0.30
C PRO A 227 -24.05 -2.37 -0.38
N ASN A 228 -24.39 -3.37 0.43
CA ASN A 228 -24.74 -4.74 -0.01
C ASN A 228 -23.64 -5.49 -0.78
N SER A 229 -22.39 -5.03 -0.76
CA SER A 229 -21.27 -5.71 -1.42
C SER A 229 -20.38 -6.52 -0.46
N ILE A 230 -20.54 -6.34 0.85
CA ILE A 230 -19.65 -6.93 1.85
C ILE A 230 -20.05 -8.37 2.14
N HIS A 231 -19.09 -9.27 2.01
CA HIS A 231 -19.19 -10.65 2.46
C HIS A 231 -18.10 -10.93 3.49
N CYS A 232 -18.49 -11.40 4.67
CA CYS A 232 -17.57 -11.77 5.75
C CYS A 232 -17.75 -13.25 6.13
N SER A 233 -16.64 -13.97 6.30
CA SER A 233 -16.63 -15.35 6.77
C SER A 233 -15.53 -15.57 7.81
N THR A 234 -15.83 -16.31 8.87
CA THR A 234 -14.84 -16.86 9.80
C THR A 234 -14.44 -18.29 9.46
N LYS A 235 -15.12 -18.92 8.50
CA LYS A 235 -14.78 -20.25 7.98
C LYS A 235 -13.68 -20.11 6.95
N ARG A 236 -12.65 -20.96 7.09
CA ARG A 236 -11.57 -21.14 6.13
C ARG A 236 -12.16 -21.55 4.78
N LEU A 237 -12.09 -20.66 3.79
CA LEU A 237 -12.40 -20.96 2.39
C LEU A 237 -11.26 -21.78 1.77
#